data_AF-A0A0S8A2F2-F1
#
_entry.id   AF-A0A0S8A2F2-F1
#
_cell.length_a   1.000
_cell.length_b   1.000
_cell.length_c   1.000
_cell.angle_alpha   90.00
_cell.angle_beta   90.00
_cell.angle_gamma   90.00
#
_symmetry.space_group_name_H-M   'P 1'
#
loop_
_entity.id
_entity.type
_entity.pdbx_description
1 polymer ?
#
loop_
_entity_poly.entity_id
_entity_poly.type
_entity_poly.pdbx_seq_one_letter_code
_entity_poly.pdbx_strand_id
1 'polypeptide(L)'
;MCFIVRKAQILMFAFLIIALLTYAQNQGAVSTAHDCLETAREIEIVSGHFEEKFSAKTAPGKTFDARQADFLNTRVKWGMITVEGSRNDTGMCWVGGYIYTNKPWDASWADHKDLDGPTRNSAAFNCASVNMTVNGLHYFNVHDGVRTSDAFNWVVEHNWGEYIRDDCVENDHLHSGRIYDCLFDGCYTGISTRPSNGDTGSDGAGELVELDRVLLRLQTMPYPYKWQSKEGIIDADGKPYMGSGTPYGHGSFFKITDVDRNPHFSIKNSVFLADQLTEASNFDFPPEDLIDVCESNIIIWLGPGPYPGKLPTWKFPDGFDIVTGQEGRELWQRKVNDWHARHPDVGVNRKPDSSGNLAFPKTF
;
A
#
# COMPACT_ATOMS: atom_id res chain seq x y z
N MET A 1 -3.18 -36.85 -44.40
CA MET A 1 -3.26 -36.53 -42.96
C MET A 1 -2.05 -35.76 -42.41
N CYS A 2 -0.86 -35.83 -43.02
CA CYS A 2 0.36 -35.17 -42.49
C CYS A 2 0.51 -33.66 -42.80
N PHE A 3 -0.22 -33.13 -43.80
CA PHE A 3 -0.10 -31.72 -44.22
C PHE A 3 -0.93 -30.71 -43.40
N ILE A 4 -1.96 -31.16 -42.68
CA ILE A 4 -2.85 -30.27 -41.90
C ILE A 4 -2.18 -29.87 -40.57
N VAL A 5 -1.40 -30.77 -39.97
CA VAL A 5 -0.72 -30.55 -38.69
C VAL A 5 0.37 -29.45 -38.78
N ARG A 6 1.10 -29.38 -39.91
CA ARG A 6 2.13 -28.34 -40.12
C ARG A 6 1.55 -26.93 -40.27
N LYS A 7 0.37 -26.76 -40.88
CA LYS A 7 -0.28 -25.45 -41.00
C LYS A 7 -0.81 -24.95 -39.65
N ALA A 8 -1.32 -25.85 -38.80
CA ALA A 8 -1.77 -25.50 -37.45
C ALA A 8 -0.62 -25.05 -36.55
N GLN A 9 0.54 -25.70 -36.60
CA GLN A 9 1.73 -25.31 -35.82
C GLN A 9 2.31 -23.95 -36.25
N ILE A 10 2.30 -23.64 -37.55
CA ILE A 10 2.77 -22.34 -38.06
C ILE A 10 1.82 -21.20 -37.66
N LEU A 11 0.50 -21.44 -37.68
CA LEU A 11 -0.47 -20.45 -37.18
C LEU A 11 -0.32 -20.23 -35.67
N MET A 12 -0.10 -21.30 -34.88
CA MET A 12 0.08 -21.19 -33.43
C MET A 12 1.34 -20.39 -33.05
N PHE A 13 2.45 -20.59 -33.80
CA PHE A 13 3.68 -19.79 -33.63
C PHE A 13 3.49 -18.33 -34.03
N ALA A 14 2.73 -18.05 -35.10
CA ALA A 14 2.43 -16.68 -35.51
C ALA A 14 1.55 -15.96 -34.48
N PHE A 15 0.55 -16.63 -33.90
CA PHE A 15 -0.26 -16.07 -32.81
C PHE A 15 0.55 -15.81 -31.54
N LEU A 16 1.49 -16.70 -31.19
CA LEU A 16 2.37 -16.50 -30.04
C LEU A 16 3.33 -15.32 -30.24
N ILE A 17 3.86 -15.14 -31.44
CA ILE A 17 4.75 -14.00 -31.78
C ILE A 17 3.95 -12.69 -31.83
N ILE A 18 2.73 -12.70 -32.37
CA ILE A 18 1.85 -11.52 -32.36
C ILE A 18 1.45 -11.16 -30.92
N ALA A 19 1.15 -12.14 -30.06
CA ALA A 19 0.85 -11.92 -28.64
C ALA A 19 2.06 -11.41 -27.84
N LEU A 20 3.28 -11.87 -28.16
CA LEU A 20 4.51 -11.34 -27.56
C LEU A 20 4.83 -9.92 -28.05
N LEU A 21 4.54 -9.61 -29.31
CA LEU A 21 4.72 -8.27 -29.87
C LEU A 21 3.68 -7.28 -29.33
N THR A 22 2.42 -7.68 -29.14
CA THR A 22 1.42 -6.84 -28.47
C THR A 22 1.69 -6.69 -26.98
N TYR A 23 2.23 -7.70 -26.28
CA TYR A 23 2.70 -7.55 -24.90
C TYR A 23 3.85 -6.54 -24.77
N ALA A 24 4.79 -6.55 -25.73
CA ALA A 24 5.89 -5.59 -25.76
C ALA A 24 5.45 -4.18 -26.17
N GLN A 25 4.41 -4.04 -27.00
CA GLN A 25 3.87 -2.74 -27.43
C GLN A 25 2.88 -2.12 -26.44
N ASN A 26 2.29 -2.91 -25.54
CA ASN A 26 1.39 -2.41 -24.49
C ASN A 26 2.12 -2.11 -23.17
N GLN A 27 3.45 -2.18 -23.16
CA GLN A 27 4.27 -1.42 -22.23
C GLN A 27 4.12 0.05 -22.65
N GLY A 28 3.04 0.69 -22.18
CA GLY A 28 2.90 2.14 -22.24
C GLY A 28 4.22 2.77 -21.79
N ALA A 29 4.58 3.92 -22.37
CA ALA A 29 5.79 4.65 -22.03
C ALA A 29 6.07 4.53 -20.52
N VAL A 30 7.29 4.10 -20.17
CA VAL A 30 7.75 4.02 -18.79
C VAL A 30 7.56 5.41 -18.18
N SER A 31 6.43 5.63 -17.50
CA SER A 31 6.25 6.75 -16.58
C SER A 31 7.35 6.53 -15.56
N THR A 32 8.26 7.50 -15.48
CA THR A 32 9.33 7.41 -14.50
C THR A 32 8.69 7.71 -13.14
N ALA A 33 9.21 7.19 -12.03
CA ALA A 33 8.73 7.57 -10.69
C ALA A 33 9.02 9.04 -10.34
N HIS A 34 9.29 9.87 -11.34
CA HIS A 34 9.83 11.22 -11.26
C HIS A 34 9.15 12.19 -12.24
N ASP A 35 8.00 11.85 -12.84
CA ASP A 35 7.26 12.74 -13.76
C ASP A 35 6.98 14.14 -13.13
N CYS A 36 6.91 14.20 -11.80
CA CYS A 36 6.88 15.45 -11.04
C CYS A 36 8.08 16.38 -11.25
N LEU A 37 9.30 15.84 -11.38
CA LEU A 37 10.53 16.63 -11.54
C LEU A 37 10.58 17.32 -12.91
N GLU A 38 10.01 16.70 -13.94
CA GLU A 38 10.00 17.25 -15.30
C GLU A 38 9.03 18.42 -15.44
N THR A 39 7.97 18.44 -14.62
CA THR A 39 6.90 19.44 -14.67
C THR A 39 6.96 20.46 -13.53
N ALA A 40 7.98 20.36 -12.66
CA ALA A 40 8.14 21.19 -11.48
C ALA A 40 8.30 22.68 -11.82
N ARG A 41 7.56 23.54 -11.11
CA ARG A 41 7.73 25.01 -11.20
C ARG A 41 8.91 25.51 -10.38
N GLU A 42 9.14 24.87 -9.25
CA GLU A 42 10.24 25.08 -8.33
C GLU A 42 10.65 23.71 -7.80
N ILE A 43 11.96 23.47 -7.69
CA ILE A 43 12.52 22.25 -7.10
C ILE A 43 13.30 22.64 -5.84
N GLU A 44 12.90 22.08 -4.70
CA GLU A 44 13.70 22.07 -3.48
C GLU A 44 14.43 20.74 -3.36
N ILE A 45 15.76 20.79 -3.28
CA ILE A 45 16.57 19.60 -3.03
C ILE A 45 16.57 19.32 -1.53
N VAL A 46 16.05 18.16 -1.15
CA VAL A 46 16.10 17.63 0.21
C VAL A 46 17.14 16.52 0.23
N SER A 47 18.20 16.68 1.02
CA SER A 47 19.31 15.72 1.05
C SER A 47 19.91 15.60 2.44
N GLY A 48 20.53 14.44 2.70
CA GLY A 48 21.15 14.12 3.98
C GLY A 48 20.23 13.34 4.92
N HIS A 49 20.70 13.20 6.16
CA HIS A 49 20.04 12.40 7.20
C HIS A 49 19.23 13.29 8.14
N PHE A 50 17.98 12.90 8.41
CA PHE A 50 17.05 13.61 9.28
C PHE A 50 16.59 12.71 10.44
N GLU A 51 16.73 13.17 11.68
CA GLU A 51 16.13 12.55 12.87
C GLU A 51 14.98 13.35 13.47
N GLU A 52 14.81 14.59 12.99
CA GLU A 52 13.75 15.51 13.39
C GLU A 52 12.72 15.66 12.27
N LYS A 53 11.52 16.11 12.63
CA LYS A 53 10.43 16.32 11.66
C LYS A 53 10.89 17.25 10.53
N PHE A 54 10.69 16.82 9.29
CA PHE A 54 10.80 17.69 8.12
C PHE A 54 9.45 18.35 7.85
N SER A 55 9.38 19.66 8.07
CA SER A 55 8.22 20.49 7.73
C SER A 55 8.54 21.31 6.49
N ALA A 56 7.88 20.97 5.38
CA ALA A 56 8.16 21.58 4.09
C ALA A 56 7.70 23.04 4.02
N LYS A 57 8.51 23.90 3.42
CA LYS A 57 8.07 25.24 3.03
C LYS A 57 7.34 25.15 1.68
N THR A 58 6.02 25.28 1.74
CA THR A 58 5.12 25.08 0.60
C THR A 58 5.09 26.27 -0.37
N ALA A 59 4.80 25.96 -1.63
CA ALA A 59 4.46 26.92 -2.68
C ALA A 59 3.70 26.19 -3.80
N PRO A 60 2.86 26.88 -4.60
CA PRO A 60 2.05 26.22 -5.63
C PRO A 60 2.92 25.56 -6.71
N GLY A 61 2.67 24.28 -7.00
CA GLY A 61 3.44 23.52 -8.02
C GLY A 61 4.89 23.22 -7.64
N LYS A 62 5.25 23.37 -6.36
CA LYS A 62 6.60 23.08 -5.86
C LYS A 62 6.83 21.59 -5.75
N THR A 63 8.03 21.16 -6.16
CA THR A 63 8.49 19.78 -6.03
C THR A 63 9.64 19.69 -5.03
N PHE A 64 9.61 18.67 -4.18
CA PHE A 64 10.66 18.33 -3.23
C PHE A 64 11.38 17.07 -3.73
N ASP A 65 12.63 17.22 -4.17
CA ASP A 65 13.48 16.10 -4.59
C ASP A 65 14.24 15.57 -3.38
N ALA A 66 13.76 14.47 -2.81
CA ALA A 66 14.28 13.84 -1.61
C ALA A 66 15.02 12.54 -1.89
N ARG A 67 15.37 12.24 -3.15
CA ARG A 67 16.03 10.98 -3.54
C ARG A 67 17.38 10.75 -2.85
N GLN A 68 17.98 11.81 -2.32
CA GLN A 68 19.24 11.77 -1.58
C GLN A 68 19.07 11.99 -0.07
N ALA A 69 17.84 11.86 0.45
CA ALA A 69 17.52 12.01 1.85
C ALA A 69 17.09 10.69 2.49
N ASP A 70 17.45 10.52 3.76
CA ASP A 70 16.91 9.48 4.63
C ASP A 70 16.45 10.05 5.98
N PHE A 71 15.42 9.44 6.54
CA PHE A 71 14.69 9.95 7.69
C PHE A 71 14.52 8.83 8.72
N LEU A 72 15.15 8.97 9.89
CA LEU A 72 14.99 8.07 11.02
C LEU A 72 13.84 8.56 11.92
N ASN A 73 12.70 7.90 11.85
CA ASN A 73 11.51 8.25 12.64
C ASN A 73 11.49 7.49 13.98
N THR A 74 12.21 8.01 14.97
CA THR A 74 12.20 7.45 16.34
C THR A 74 11.72 8.44 17.40
N ARG A 75 11.45 9.68 17.01
CA ARG A 75 11.12 10.78 17.94
C ARG A 75 10.03 11.73 17.45
N VAL A 76 9.35 11.40 16.36
CA VAL A 76 8.41 12.32 15.71
C VAL A 76 6.96 11.83 15.81
N LYS A 77 6.08 12.72 16.27
CA LYS A 77 4.63 12.51 16.28
C LYS A 77 4.01 12.86 14.92
N TRP A 78 2.98 12.11 14.54
CA TRP A 78 2.12 12.31 13.36
C TRP A 78 2.76 12.06 12.00
N GLY A 79 3.85 12.74 11.64
CA GLY A 79 4.46 12.57 10.32
C GLY A 79 5.93 12.96 10.36
N MET A 80 6.82 12.02 9.98
CA MET A 80 8.25 12.31 9.86
C MET A 80 8.48 13.42 8.83
N ILE A 81 7.74 13.36 7.73
CA ILE A 81 7.64 14.39 6.72
C ILE A 81 6.23 14.96 6.79
N THR A 82 6.11 16.29 6.81
CA THR A 82 4.82 16.99 6.78
C THR A 82 4.85 18.04 5.69
N VAL A 83 3.94 17.91 4.73
CA VAL A 83 3.69 18.92 3.70
C VAL A 83 2.28 19.47 3.94
N GLU A 84 2.23 20.62 4.60
CA GLU A 84 0.98 21.31 4.96
C GLU A 84 0.81 22.54 4.07
N GLY A 85 -0.01 22.38 3.03
CA GLY A 85 -0.28 23.44 2.05
C GLY A 85 -1.48 24.29 2.44
N SER A 86 -1.45 25.56 2.07
CA SER A 86 -2.66 26.39 2.12
C SER A 86 -3.60 26.07 0.94
N ARG A 87 -4.81 26.64 0.94
CA ARG A 87 -5.73 26.58 -0.23
C ARG A 87 -5.09 27.11 -1.53
N ASN A 88 -4.02 27.88 -1.44
CA ASN A 88 -3.29 28.41 -2.59
C ASN A 88 -2.08 27.56 -2.96
N ASP A 89 -1.49 26.81 -2.01
CA ASP A 89 -0.33 25.96 -2.25
C ASP A 89 -0.79 24.56 -2.67
N THR A 90 -1.15 24.44 -3.94
CA THR A 90 -1.70 23.22 -4.53
C THR A 90 -0.79 22.67 -5.62
N GLY A 91 -1.00 21.40 -5.98
CA GLY A 91 -0.26 20.78 -7.09
C GLY A 91 1.21 20.51 -6.76
N MET A 92 1.54 20.41 -5.47
CA MET A 92 2.90 20.09 -5.04
C MET A 92 3.23 18.62 -5.26
N CYS A 93 4.52 18.28 -5.31
CA CYS A 93 4.95 16.89 -5.38
C CYS A 93 6.15 16.60 -4.49
N TRP A 94 6.16 15.44 -3.86
CA TRP A 94 7.29 14.87 -3.15
C TRP A 94 7.87 13.71 -3.96
N VAL A 95 9.19 13.67 -4.12
CA VAL A 95 9.86 12.65 -4.95
C VAL A 95 10.96 11.94 -4.15
N GLY A 96 10.81 10.63 -3.96
CA GLY A 96 11.84 9.78 -3.38
C GLY A 96 12.03 9.94 -1.87
N GLY A 97 13.18 9.45 -1.42
CA GLY A 97 13.58 9.43 -0.01
C GLY A 97 13.37 8.07 0.64
N TYR A 98 14.03 7.88 1.79
CA TYR A 98 13.92 6.66 2.59
C TYR A 98 13.53 6.98 4.03
N ILE A 99 12.39 6.49 4.49
CA ILE A 99 11.92 6.72 5.86
C ILE A 99 11.89 5.40 6.61
N TYR A 100 12.48 5.35 7.80
CA TYR A 100 12.54 4.11 8.55
C TYR A 100 12.51 4.31 10.05
N THR A 101 12.20 3.23 10.77
CA THR A 101 12.43 3.16 12.22
C THR A 101 13.33 1.97 12.55
N ASN A 102 14.10 2.11 13.62
CA ASN A 102 14.90 1.02 14.20
C ASN A 102 14.21 0.41 15.43
N LYS A 103 12.90 0.59 15.58
CA LYS A 103 12.14 -0.06 16.66
C LYS A 103 12.28 -1.59 16.50
N PRO A 104 12.34 -2.34 17.62
CA PRO A 104 12.49 -3.79 17.58
C PRO A 104 11.43 -4.45 16.69
N TRP A 105 11.80 -5.52 15.97
CA TRP A 105 10.86 -6.23 15.10
C TRP A 105 9.68 -6.80 15.87
N ASP A 106 9.95 -7.33 17.05
CA ASP A 106 8.96 -7.89 17.99
C ASP A 106 8.28 -6.82 18.85
N ALA A 107 8.56 -5.53 18.65
CA ALA A 107 7.86 -4.45 19.34
C ALA A 107 6.36 -4.60 19.13
N SER A 108 5.56 -4.34 20.16
CA SER A 108 4.11 -4.46 20.03
C SER A 108 3.51 -3.35 19.17
N TRP A 109 2.25 -3.51 18.75
CA TRP A 109 1.51 -2.39 18.17
C TRP A 109 1.52 -1.18 19.10
N ALA A 110 1.40 -1.39 20.42
CA ALA A 110 1.40 -0.29 21.40
C ALA A 110 2.77 0.42 21.49
N ASP A 111 3.87 -0.34 21.38
CA ASP A 111 5.23 0.22 21.37
C ASP A 111 5.54 0.99 20.09
N HIS A 112 5.01 0.53 18.94
CA HIS A 112 5.09 1.26 17.67
C HIS A 112 4.18 2.50 17.66
N LYS A 113 2.92 2.37 18.12
CA LYS A 113 1.96 3.48 18.27
C LYS A 113 2.48 4.52 19.24
N ASP A 114 3.27 4.08 20.22
CA ASP A 114 3.92 4.87 21.25
C ASP A 114 2.93 5.82 21.95
N LEU A 115 1.93 5.22 22.60
CA LEU A 115 0.69 5.88 23.03
C LEU A 115 0.91 7.19 23.82
N ASP A 116 2.03 7.29 24.55
CA ASP A 116 2.39 8.47 25.34
C ASP A 116 3.77 9.04 25.02
N GLY A 117 4.54 8.43 24.11
CA GLY A 117 5.92 8.82 23.84
C GLY A 117 6.12 9.68 22.58
N PRO A 118 7.37 9.89 22.17
CA PRO A 118 7.74 10.85 21.13
C PRO A 118 7.32 10.43 19.70
N THR A 119 7.00 9.16 19.45
CA THR A 119 6.49 8.62 18.18
C THR A 119 4.99 8.41 18.13
N ARG A 120 4.26 9.00 19.10
CA ARG A 120 2.81 8.85 19.20
C ARG A 120 2.12 9.10 17.86
N ASN A 121 1.37 8.09 17.40
CA ASN A 121 0.57 8.14 16.18
C ASN A 121 1.38 8.59 14.95
N SER A 122 2.61 8.12 14.83
CA SER A 122 3.52 8.52 13.75
C SER A 122 3.14 7.92 12.40
N ALA A 123 3.42 8.65 11.33
CA ALA A 123 3.37 8.18 9.94
C ALA A 123 4.70 8.48 9.26
N ALA A 124 5.00 7.77 8.17
CA ALA A 124 6.13 8.10 7.32
C ALA A 124 5.93 9.49 6.70
N PHE A 125 4.75 9.72 6.12
CA PHE A 125 4.44 10.97 5.43
C PHE A 125 3.06 11.48 5.81
N ASN A 126 2.97 12.77 6.16
CA ASN A 126 1.71 13.47 6.39
C ASN A 126 1.45 14.46 5.25
N CYS A 127 0.52 14.10 4.38
CA CYS A 127 0.00 14.92 3.30
C CYS A 127 -1.18 15.75 3.83
N ALA A 128 -1.03 17.07 3.87
CA ALA A 128 -2.08 18.00 4.28
C ALA A 128 -2.20 19.15 3.26
N SER A 129 -2.45 18.79 2.00
CA SER A 129 -2.50 19.74 0.88
C SER A 129 -3.42 19.24 -0.24
N VAL A 130 -3.88 20.16 -1.09
CA VAL A 130 -4.74 19.88 -2.24
C VAL A 130 -3.89 19.55 -3.48
N ASN A 131 -4.27 18.50 -4.21
CA ASN A 131 -3.58 18.01 -5.40
C ASN A 131 -2.10 17.68 -5.14
N MET A 132 -1.77 17.18 -3.95
CA MET A 132 -0.40 16.78 -3.60
C MET A 132 -0.11 15.37 -4.10
N THR A 133 1.06 15.18 -4.70
CA THR A 133 1.56 13.88 -5.14
C THR A 133 2.73 13.42 -4.26
N VAL A 134 2.68 12.18 -3.75
CA VAL A 134 3.78 11.52 -3.05
C VAL A 134 4.27 10.37 -3.92
N ASN A 135 5.42 10.57 -4.56
CA ASN A 135 5.94 9.71 -5.63
C ASN A 135 7.29 9.07 -5.27
N GLY A 136 7.44 7.77 -5.49
CA GLY A 136 8.71 7.05 -5.40
C GLY A 136 9.33 6.96 -4.00
N LEU A 137 8.56 7.20 -2.94
CA LEU A 137 9.01 7.10 -1.56
C LEU A 137 9.22 5.64 -1.15
N HIS A 138 10.35 5.34 -0.51
CA HIS A 138 10.55 4.06 0.17
C HIS A 138 10.40 4.25 1.67
N TYR A 139 9.58 3.45 2.33
CA TYR A 139 9.45 3.47 3.79
C TYR A 139 9.36 2.09 4.40
N PHE A 140 10.00 1.94 5.56
CA PHE A 140 10.31 0.65 6.14
C PHE A 140 10.16 0.62 7.67
N ASN A 141 9.47 -0.38 8.22
CA ASN A 141 9.28 -0.54 9.66
C ASN A 141 8.66 0.71 10.32
N VAL A 142 7.76 1.39 9.62
CA VAL A 142 7.06 2.59 10.10
C VAL A 142 5.75 2.21 10.78
N HIS A 143 5.16 3.13 11.54
CA HIS A 143 3.84 2.89 12.12
C HIS A 143 2.76 2.98 11.04
N ASP A 144 2.36 4.18 10.61
CA ASP A 144 1.57 4.38 9.39
C ASP A 144 2.47 4.72 8.19
N GLY A 145 2.02 4.39 6.97
CA GLY A 145 2.67 4.80 5.73
C GLY A 145 2.38 6.25 5.37
N VAL A 146 1.61 6.48 4.30
CA VAL A 146 1.17 7.83 3.90
C VAL A 146 -0.17 8.14 4.56
N ARG A 147 -0.22 9.21 5.35
CA ARG A 147 -1.43 9.77 5.95
C ARG A 147 -1.91 10.99 5.15
N THR A 148 -3.21 11.11 4.94
CA THR A 148 -3.86 12.28 4.34
C THR A 148 -4.69 13.01 5.39
N SER A 149 -4.14 14.11 5.90
CA SER A 149 -4.80 14.98 6.90
C SER A 149 -5.41 16.19 6.22
N ASP A 150 -6.69 16.10 5.90
CA ASP A 150 -7.46 17.16 5.22
C ASP A 150 -6.86 17.53 3.85
N ALA A 151 -6.28 16.53 3.18
CA ALA A 151 -5.77 16.63 1.83
C ALA A 151 -6.86 16.24 0.84
N PHE A 152 -7.02 17.00 -0.24
CA PHE A 152 -8.02 16.76 -1.28
C PHE A 152 -7.34 16.39 -2.59
N ASN A 153 -7.88 15.41 -3.32
CA ASN A 153 -7.34 14.92 -4.60
C ASN A 153 -5.86 14.55 -4.50
N TRP A 154 -5.47 13.89 -3.41
CA TRP A 154 -4.11 13.46 -3.19
C TRP A 154 -3.74 12.29 -4.12
N VAL A 155 -2.45 12.14 -4.41
CA VAL A 155 -1.93 11.02 -5.20
C VAL A 155 -0.78 10.37 -4.44
N VAL A 156 -0.85 9.05 -4.30
CA VAL A 156 0.20 8.20 -3.75
C VAL A 156 0.61 7.24 -4.86
N GLU A 157 1.78 7.44 -5.45
CA GLU A 157 2.18 6.68 -6.64
C GLU A 157 3.61 6.16 -6.58
N HIS A 158 3.85 5.00 -7.19
CA HIS A 158 5.17 4.38 -7.30
C HIS A 158 5.90 4.22 -5.95
N ASN A 159 5.17 4.24 -4.84
CA ASN A 159 5.77 4.13 -3.50
C ASN A 159 6.01 2.66 -3.16
N TRP A 160 7.08 2.43 -2.40
CA TRP A 160 7.40 1.14 -1.82
C TRP A 160 7.31 1.23 -0.30
N GLY A 161 6.34 0.52 0.26
CA GLY A 161 6.15 0.40 1.70
C GLY A 161 6.44 -1.02 2.18
N GLU A 162 7.17 -1.16 3.27
CA GLU A 162 7.54 -2.46 3.83
C GLU A 162 7.39 -2.48 5.35
N TYR A 163 6.82 -3.57 5.86
CA TYR A 163 6.70 -3.81 7.29
C TYR A 163 6.01 -2.65 8.04
N ILE A 164 4.89 -2.18 7.51
CA ILE A 164 4.10 -1.06 8.05
C ILE A 164 3.21 -1.58 9.18
N ARG A 165 3.31 -0.99 10.36
CA ARG A 165 2.80 -1.58 11.61
C ARG A 165 1.35 -1.21 11.94
N ASP A 166 0.74 -0.34 11.15
CA ASP A 166 -0.69 -0.02 11.16
C ASP A 166 -1.17 0.16 9.70
N ASP A 167 -1.56 1.34 9.23
CA ASP A 167 -2.20 1.50 7.90
C ASP A 167 -1.16 1.82 6.78
N CYS A 168 -1.20 1.13 5.61
CA CYS A 168 -0.34 1.49 4.48
C CYS A 168 -0.63 2.92 3.98
N VAL A 169 -1.92 3.24 3.86
CA VAL A 169 -2.43 4.57 3.55
C VAL A 169 -3.60 4.88 4.49
N GLU A 170 -3.50 5.98 5.22
CA GLU A 170 -4.54 6.46 6.14
C GLU A 170 -5.25 7.66 5.55
N ASN A 171 -6.50 7.49 5.11
CA ASN A 171 -7.41 8.52 4.62
C ASN A 171 -8.63 8.67 5.52
N ASP A 172 -8.37 8.86 6.80
CA ASP A 172 -9.42 8.96 7.83
C ASP A 172 -10.24 10.26 7.72
N HIS A 173 -9.81 11.24 6.91
CA HIS A 173 -10.61 12.44 6.59
C HIS A 173 -11.51 12.28 5.35
N LEU A 174 -11.49 11.11 4.70
CA LEU A 174 -12.47 10.66 3.70
C LEU A 174 -12.47 11.40 2.35
N HIS A 175 -11.41 12.13 2.02
CA HIS A 175 -11.33 12.91 0.78
C HIS A 175 -10.90 12.06 -0.42
N SER A 176 -11.25 12.51 -1.65
CA SER A 176 -10.84 11.86 -2.88
C SER A 176 -9.33 11.76 -3.04
N GLY A 177 -8.89 10.68 -3.68
CA GLY A 177 -7.49 10.51 -4.05
C GLY A 177 -7.22 9.22 -4.79
N ARG A 178 -5.97 9.04 -5.19
CA ARG A 178 -5.54 7.91 -6.01
C ARG A 178 -4.29 7.26 -5.45
N ILE A 179 -4.32 5.93 -5.41
CA ILE A 179 -3.19 5.07 -5.12
C ILE A 179 -2.86 4.31 -6.40
N TYR A 180 -1.66 4.52 -6.91
CA TYR A 180 -1.31 4.06 -8.25
C TYR A 180 0.05 3.38 -8.29
N ASP A 181 0.07 2.15 -8.83
CA ASP A 181 1.29 1.39 -9.08
C ASP A 181 2.25 1.39 -7.88
N CYS A 182 1.71 1.18 -6.69
CA CYS A 182 2.45 1.11 -5.42
C CYS A 182 2.69 -0.35 -5.02
N LEU A 183 3.83 -0.60 -4.36
CA LEU A 183 4.15 -1.86 -3.71
C LEU A 183 4.10 -1.68 -2.19
N PHE A 184 3.11 -2.29 -1.55
CA PHE A 184 3.00 -2.40 -0.10
C PHE A 184 3.28 -3.85 0.32
N ASP A 185 4.55 -4.16 0.55
CA ASP A 185 5.03 -5.52 0.85
C ASP A 185 5.07 -5.80 2.37
N GLY A 186 3.88 -5.77 2.97
CA GLY A 186 3.64 -6.13 4.36
C GLY A 186 3.14 -4.95 5.18
N CYS A 187 1.82 -4.83 5.25
CA CYS A 187 1.14 -3.92 6.16
C CYS A 187 0.37 -4.69 7.23
N TYR A 188 0.18 -4.07 8.40
CA TYR A 188 -0.81 -4.53 9.35
C TYR A 188 -2.21 -4.36 8.75
N THR A 189 -2.57 -3.17 8.28
CA THR A 189 -3.81 -2.88 7.55
C THR A 189 -3.48 -2.25 6.21
N GLY A 190 -4.29 -2.51 5.18
CA GLY A 190 -4.13 -1.88 3.88
C GLY A 190 -4.49 -0.39 3.88
N ILE A 191 -5.72 -0.08 3.45
CA ILE A 191 -6.23 1.28 3.28
C ILE A 191 -7.22 1.60 4.38
N SER A 192 -7.01 2.70 5.12
CA SER A 192 -7.96 3.20 6.11
C SER A 192 -8.79 4.34 5.53
N THR A 193 -10.11 4.22 5.64
CA THR A 193 -11.08 5.30 5.47
C THR A 193 -12.00 5.29 6.69
N ARG A 194 -11.37 5.39 7.87
CA ARG A 194 -12.03 5.14 9.15
C ARG A 194 -11.74 6.29 10.12
N PRO A 195 -12.53 7.37 10.06
CA PRO A 195 -12.41 8.47 11.00
C PRO A 195 -12.40 7.96 12.44
N SER A 196 -11.64 8.65 13.29
CA SER A 196 -11.66 8.37 14.72
C SER A 196 -13.10 8.52 15.27
N ASN A 197 -13.44 7.81 16.35
CA ASN A 197 -14.81 7.87 16.91
C ASN A 197 -15.29 9.28 17.29
N GLY A 198 -14.38 10.24 17.51
CA GLY A 198 -14.71 11.63 17.83
C GLY A 198 -14.90 12.52 16.60
N ASP A 199 -14.63 12.01 15.41
CA ASP A 199 -14.74 12.75 14.16
C ASP A 199 -16.15 12.65 13.58
N THR A 200 -16.89 13.74 13.75
CA THR A 200 -18.24 13.95 13.20
C THR A 200 -18.24 14.91 12.01
N GLY A 201 -17.07 15.39 11.57
CA GLY A 201 -16.93 16.45 10.57
C GLY A 201 -16.53 15.92 9.19
N SER A 202 -15.71 14.86 9.15
CA SER A 202 -15.32 14.24 7.89
C SER A 202 -16.49 13.49 7.26
N ASP A 203 -16.70 13.75 5.97
CA ASP A 203 -17.74 13.16 5.14
C ASP A 203 -17.19 13.01 3.72
N GLY A 204 -17.13 11.77 3.25
CA GLY A 204 -16.69 11.39 1.92
C GLY A 204 -17.83 11.06 0.98
N ALA A 205 -19.09 11.34 1.33
CA ALA A 205 -20.22 11.12 0.44
C ALA A 205 -20.03 11.91 -0.87
N GLY A 206 -19.79 11.19 -1.98
CA GLY A 206 -19.51 11.77 -3.29
C GLY A 206 -18.02 11.91 -3.63
N GLU A 207 -17.12 11.55 -2.71
CA GLU A 207 -15.68 11.44 -2.96
C GLU A 207 -15.34 10.06 -3.55
N LEU A 208 -14.20 9.95 -4.24
CA LEU A 208 -13.72 8.72 -4.86
C LEU A 208 -12.26 8.42 -4.49
N VAL A 209 -12.03 7.23 -3.96
CA VAL A 209 -10.69 6.67 -3.74
C VAL A 209 -10.39 5.62 -4.82
N GLU A 210 -9.39 5.89 -5.66
CA GLU A 210 -9.00 4.99 -6.74
C GLU A 210 -7.75 4.17 -6.38
N LEU A 211 -7.81 2.86 -6.61
CA LEU A 211 -6.67 1.95 -6.56
C LEU A 211 -6.47 1.36 -7.96
N ASP A 212 -5.30 1.56 -8.54
CA ASP A 212 -4.94 0.97 -9.84
C ASP A 212 -3.50 0.45 -9.81
N ARG A 213 -3.30 -0.82 -10.19
CA ARG A 213 -2.00 -1.52 -10.18
C ARG A 213 -1.32 -1.57 -8.81
N VAL A 214 -2.10 -1.62 -7.73
CA VAL A 214 -1.55 -1.71 -6.38
C VAL A 214 -1.20 -3.17 -6.05
N LEU A 215 0.00 -3.40 -5.53
CA LEU A 215 0.40 -4.67 -4.92
C LEU A 215 0.33 -4.50 -3.40
N LEU A 216 -0.61 -5.14 -2.73
CA LEU A 216 -0.85 -4.97 -1.30
C LEU A 216 -0.79 -6.33 -0.59
N ARG A 217 0.20 -6.52 0.27
CA ARG A 217 0.30 -7.70 1.14
C ARG A 217 -0.02 -7.33 2.59
N LEU A 218 -0.98 -8.03 3.17
CA LEU A 218 -1.13 -8.08 4.62
C LEU A 218 -0.03 -8.96 5.19
N GLN A 219 0.60 -8.48 6.25
CA GLN A 219 1.62 -9.20 6.97
C GLN A 219 1.24 -9.29 8.44
N THR A 220 1.26 -10.51 8.96
CA THR A 220 1.18 -10.83 10.37
C THR A 220 2.29 -10.13 11.17
N MET A 221 1.88 -9.30 12.13
CA MET A 221 2.76 -8.52 13.01
C MET A 221 2.68 -9.02 14.45
N PRO A 222 3.78 -8.94 15.22
CA PRO A 222 3.80 -9.36 16.62
C PRO A 222 3.01 -8.41 17.52
N TYR A 223 2.33 -8.98 18.51
CA TYR A 223 1.46 -8.29 19.47
C TYR A 223 0.55 -7.24 18.80
N PRO A 224 -0.33 -7.66 17.87
CA PRO A 224 -1.13 -6.74 17.08
C PRO A 224 -2.15 -5.96 17.93
N TYR A 225 -2.74 -4.91 17.38
CA TYR A 225 -3.74 -4.11 18.10
C TYR A 225 -4.85 -4.98 18.71
N LYS A 226 -5.08 -4.83 20.03
CA LYS A 226 -6.10 -5.57 20.80
C LYS A 226 -6.02 -7.10 20.72
N TRP A 227 -4.86 -7.68 20.41
CA TRP A 227 -4.68 -9.12 20.18
C TRP A 227 -5.30 -10.04 21.25
N GLN A 228 -5.40 -9.60 22.51
CA GLN A 228 -5.99 -10.39 23.59
C GLN A 228 -7.49 -10.68 23.41
N SER A 229 -8.20 -9.82 22.67
CA SER A 229 -9.63 -9.98 22.38
C SER A 229 -9.92 -10.35 20.93
N LYS A 230 -8.88 -10.55 20.10
CA LYS A 230 -9.02 -10.85 18.67
C LYS A 230 -9.10 -12.35 18.43
N GLU A 231 -9.89 -12.72 17.43
CA GLU A 231 -9.89 -14.06 16.88
C GLU A 231 -8.80 -14.22 15.80
N GLY A 232 -8.46 -15.46 15.45
CA GLY A 232 -7.50 -15.77 14.38
C GLY A 232 -6.04 -15.41 14.69
N ILE A 233 -5.72 -15.00 15.92
CA ILE A 233 -4.33 -14.79 16.37
C ILE A 233 -3.57 -16.12 16.35
N ILE A 234 -2.36 -16.09 15.80
CA ILE A 234 -1.47 -17.25 15.69
C ILE A 234 -0.19 -17.06 16.51
N ASP A 235 0.55 -18.14 16.73
CA ASP A 235 1.92 -18.12 17.24
C ASP A 235 2.96 -18.05 16.11
N ALA A 236 4.24 -18.09 16.47
CA ALA A 236 5.36 -18.07 15.53
C ALA A 236 5.42 -19.31 14.60
N ASP A 237 4.73 -20.40 14.91
CA ASP A 237 4.63 -21.59 14.07
C ASP A 237 3.44 -21.51 13.09
N GLY A 238 2.65 -20.44 13.12
CA GLY A 238 1.42 -20.32 12.34
C GLY A 238 0.23 -21.09 12.91
N LYS A 239 0.30 -21.52 14.18
CA LYS A 239 -0.80 -22.24 14.86
C LYS A 239 -1.65 -21.28 15.68
N PRO A 240 -2.92 -21.61 15.97
CA PRO A 240 -3.73 -20.79 16.87
C PRO A 240 -3.00 -20.49 18.19
N TYR A 241 -2.99 -19.22 18.60
CA TYR A 241 -2.30 -18.79 19.80
C TYR A 241 -2.99 -19.33 21.06
N MET A 242 -2.23 -20.06 21.90
CA MET A 242 -2.77 -20.76 23.09
C MET A 242 -2.35 -20.11 24.42
N GLY A 243 -1.95 -18.83 24.43
CA GLY A 243 -1.65 -18.08 25.66
C GLY A 243 -0.17 -18.07 26.09
N SER A 244 0.76 -18.53 25.25
CA SER A 244 2.19 -18.44 25.49
C SER A 244 2.96 -18.12 24.20
N GLY A 245 4.09 -17.42 24.32
CA GLY A 245 4.89 -16.96 23.18
C GLY A 245 4.42 -15.61 22.61
N THR A 246 4.85 -15.33 21.38
CA THR A 246 4.49 -14.10 20.67
C THR A 246 3.22 -14.32 19.85
N PRO A 247 2.13 -13.57 20.10
CA PRO A 247 0.93 -13.58 19.26
C PRO A 247 1.19 -12.76 17.99
N TYR A 248 0.72 -13.27 16.85
CA TYR A 248 0.82 -12.61 15.55
C TYR A 248 -0.54 -12.44 14.88
N GLY A 249 -0.69 -11.34 14.15
CA GLY A 249 -1.86 -11.06 13.34
C GLY A 249 -1.78 -9.73 12.60
N HIS A 250 -2.74 -9.46 11.76
CA HIS A 250 -2.89 -8.26 10.95
C HIS A 250 -4.32 -7.66 11.10
N GLY A 251 -4.62 -6.64 10.31
CA GLY A 251 -5.94 -6.05 10.11
C GLY A 251 -6.60 -6.58 8.83
N SER A 252 -7.21 -5.69 8.06
CA SER A 252 -7.88 -6.02 6.79
C SER A 252 -7.24 -5.27 5.62
N PHE A 253 -7.54 -5.65 4.38
CA PHE A 253 -7.13 -4.85 3.22
C PHE A 253 -7.76 -3.45 3.25
N PHE A 254 -9.01 -3.36 3.71
CA PHE A 254 -9.69 -2.09 3.92
C PHE A 254 -10.18 -1.99 5.36
N LYS A 255 -9.95 -0.83 5.98
CA LYS A 255 -10.44 -0.51 7.32
C LYS A 255 -11.51 0.55 7.16
N ILE A 256 -12.76 0.08 7.22
CA ILE A 256 -13.98 0.85 7.00
C ILE A 256 -14.91 0.60 8.19
N THR A 257 -15.51 1.64 8.75
CA THR A 257 -16.56 1.46 9.79
C THR A 257 -17.81 2.31 9.61
N ASP A 258 -17.77 3.34 8.76
CA ASP A 258 -18.89 4.25 8.53
C ASP A 258 -19.20 4.26 7.03
N VAL A 259 -20.19 3.45 6.63
CA VAL A 259 -20.55 3.24 5.22
C VAL A 259 -21.21 4.49 4.66
N ASP A 260 -22.08 5.14 5.42
CA ASP A 260 -22.88 6.27 4.94
C ASP A 260 -22.03 7.51 4.65
N ARG A 261 -20.91 7.68 5.37
CA ARG A 261 -19.95 8.77 5.14
C ARG A 261 -18.76 8.38 4.27
N ASN A 262 -18.59 7.11 3.91
CA ASN A 262 -17.36 6.69 3.22
C ASN A 262 -17.28 7.22 1.77
N PRO A 263 -16.08 7.48 1.23
CA PRO A 263 -15.90 7.63 -0.20
C PRO A 263 -16.32 6.36 -0.93
N HIS A 264 -16.63 6.52 -2.21
CA HIS A 264 -16.72 5.42 -3.14
C HIS A 264 -15.32 4.94 -3.56
N PHE A 265 -15.25 3.74 -4.12
CA PHE A 265 -14.00 3.09 -4.51
C PHE A 265 -14.03 2.65 -5.98
N SER A 266 -12.88 2.82 -6.63
CA SER A 266 -12.56 2.25 -7.94
C SER A 266 -11.33 1.37 -7.76
N ILE A 267 -11.46 0.06 -7.91
CA ILE A 267 -10.40 -0.92 -7.61
C ILE A 267 -10.08 -1.71 -8.88
N LYS A 268 -8.89 -1.50 -9.45
CA LYS A 268 -8.52 -2.05 -10.76
C LYS A 268 -7.12 -2.63 -10.76
N ASN A 269 -6.93 -3.70 -11.53
CA ASN A 269 -5.60 -4.26 -11.87
C ASN A 269 -4.70 -4.55 -10.65
N SER A 270 -5.28 -4.72 -9.46
CA SER A 270 -4.56 -4.75 -8.19
C SER A 270 -4.46 -6.17 -7.66
N VAL A 271 -3.38 -6.46 -6.94
CA VAL A 271 -3.11 -7.78 -6.36
C VAL A 271 -3.04 -7.64 -4.84
N PHE A 272 -3.90 -8.38 -4.17
CA PHE A 272 -4.03 -8.38 -2.71
C PHE A 272 -3.58 -9.74 -2.18
N LEU A 273 -2.61 -9.78 -1.27
CA LEU A 273 -2.10 -11.01 -0.69
C LEU A 273 -2.38 -11.08 0.81
N ALA A 274 -2.93 -12.20 1.26
CA ALA A 274 -3.06 -12.53 2.67
C ALA A 274 -2.64 -13.99 2.91
N ASP A 275 -1.85 -14.21 3.97
CA ASP A 275 -1.43 -15.54 4.44
C ASP A 275 -2.45 -16.18 5.38
N GLN A 276 -3.25 -15.36 6.03
CA GLN A 276 -4.38 -15.72 6.85
C GLN A 276 -5.35 -14.53 6.97
N LEU A 277 -6.44 -14.65 7.72
CA LEU A 277 -7.20 -13.50 8.21
C LEU A 277 -7.23 -13.58 9.73
N THR A 278 -6.82 -12.51 10.40
CA THR A 278 -6.91 -12.39 11.87
C THR A 278 -8.03 -11.42 12.21
N GLU A 279 -9.19 -11.98 12.55
CA GLU A 279 -10.46 -11.28 12.75
C GLU A 279 -10.84 -10.43 11.53
N ALA A 280 -11.98 -10.73 10.92
CA ALA A 280 -12.51 -9.85 9.90
C ALA A 280 -12.76 -8.48 10.57
N SER A 281 -12.15 -7.40 10.08
CA SER A 281 -12.93 -6.17 10.10
C SER A 281 -14.26 -6.50 9.39
N ASN A 282 -15.36 -5.82 9.73
CA ASN A 282 -16.65 -6.11 9.10
C ASN A 282 -16.57 -6.15 7.56
N PHE A 283 -15.52 -5.57 6.97
CA PHE A 283 -15.27 -5.42 5.55
C PHE A 283 -13.80 -5.73 5.22
N ASP A 284 -13.47 -6.92 4.71
CA ASP A 284 -12.12 -7.12 4.15
C ASP A 284 -11.93 -6.31 2.85
N PHE A 285 -13.03 -6.09 2.12
CA PHE A 285 -13.17 -5.18 0.99
C PHE A 285 -14.38 -4.26 1.20
N PRO A 286 -14.44 -3.08 0.56
CA PRO A 286 -15.57 -2.17 0.71
C PRO A 286 -16.90 -2.86 0.37
N PRO A 287 -18.01 -2.52 1.05
CA PRO A 287 -19.35 -2.89 0.62
C PRO A 287 -19.58 -2.56 -0.85
N GLU A 288 -20.32 -3.40 -1.56
CA GLU A 288 -20.57 -3.24 -3.00
C GLU A 288 -21.28 -1.93 -3.39
N ASP A 289 -22.06 -1.36 -2.47
CA ASP A 289 -22.70 -0.05 -2.65
C ASP A 289 -21.69 1.11 -2.68
N LEU A 290 -20.52 0.92 -2.05
CA LEU A 290 -19.41 1.87 -2.07
C LEU A 290 -18.40 1.61 -3.20
N ILE A 291 -18.67 0.68 -4.11
CA ILE A 291 -17.73 0.38 -5.20
C ILE A 291 -18.36 0.79 -6.53
N ASP A 292 -17.70 1.71 -7.24
CA ASP A 292 -18.12 2.18 -8.55
C ASP A 292 -17.53 1.33 -9.68
N VAL A 293 -16.28 0.89 -9.50
CA VAL A 293 -15.56 0.07 -10.48
C VAL A 293 -14.77 -1.02 -9.76
N CYS A 294 -14.87 -2.25 -10.25
CA CYS A 294 -14.06 -3.38 -9.78
C CYS A 294 -13.75 -4.31 -10.95
N GLU A 295 -12.49 -4.35 -11.40
CA GLU A 295 -12.08 -5.15 -12.56
C GLU A 295 -10.63 -5.63 -12.48
N SER A 296 -10.39 -6.84 -12.99
CA SER A 296 -9.05 -7.41 -13.19
C SER A 296 -8.19 -7.44 -11.92
N ASN A 297 -8.81 -7.65 -10.76
CA ASN A 297 -8.09 -7.77 -9.49
C ASN A 297 -7.80 -9.23 -9.15
N ILE A 298 -6.78 -9.46 -8.34
CA ILE A 298 -6.40 -10.80 -7.88
C ILE A 298 -6.30 -10.81 -6.36
N ILE A 299 -6.94 -11.80 -5.73
CA ILE A 299 -6.67 -12.19 -4.35
C ILE A 299 -5.71 -13.38 -4.37
N ILE A 300 -4.57 -13.23 -3.72
CA ILE A 300 -3.67 -14.33 -3.39
C ILE A 300 -3.98 -14.76 -1.96
N TRP A 301 -4.63 -15.92 -1.83
CA TRP A 301 -5.00 -16.50 -0.54
C TRP A 301 -4.10 -17.70 -0.22
N LEU A 302 -3.25 -17.56 0.81
CA LEU A 302 -2.32 -18.63 1.21
C LEU A 302 -2.76 -19.37 2.48
N GLY A 303 -3.85 -18.93 3.10
CA GLY A 303 -4.43 -19.58 4.27
C GLY A 303 -5.16 -20.89 3.93
N PRO A 304 -5.60 -21.63 4.95
CA PRO A 304 -6.32 -22.89 4.75
C PRO A 304 -7.71 -22.64 4.16
N GLY A 305 -8.18 -23.58 3.34
CA GLY A 305 -9.55 -23.57 2.79
C GLY A 305 -9.81 -22.44 1.78
N PRO A 306 -11.08 -22.22 1.42
CA PRO A 306 -11.49 -21.10 0.58
C PRO A 306 -11.17 -19.75 1.23
N TYR A 307 -10.98 -18.71 0.42
CA TYR A 307 -10.84 -17.35 0.92
C TYR A 307 -12.09 -16.95 1.71
N PRO A 308 -11.96 -16.54 2.99
CA PRO A 308 -13.10 -16.32 3.87
C PRO A 308 -13.69 -14.90 3.80
N GLY A 309 -13.01 -13.94 3.14
CA GLY A 309 -13.49 -12.56 3.01
C GLY A 309 -14.68 -12.42 2.06
N LYS A 310 -15.57 -11.45 2.34
CA LYS A 310 -16.69 -11.11 1.46
C LYS A 310 -16.20 -10.22 0.32
N LEU A 311 -16.28 -10.73 -0.91
CA LEU A 311 -16.01 -9.98 -2.13
C LEU A 311 -17.31 -9.37 -2.69
N PRO A 312 -17.24 -8.27 -3.47
CA PRO A 312 -18.41 -7.57 -4.02
C PRO A 312 -18.99 -8.27 -5.26
N THR A 313 -19.18 -9.58 -5.19
CA THR A 313 -19.49 -10.43 -6.37
C THR A 313 -20.93 -10.29 -6.88
N TRP A 314 -21.84 -9.65 -6.13
CA TRP A 314 -23.19 -9.40 -6.65
C TRP A 314 -23.19 -8.29 -7.70
N LYS A 315 -22.49 -7.17 -7.44
CA LYS A 315 -22.34 -6.07 -8.39
C LYS A 315 -21.21 -6.32 -9.40
N PHE A 316 -20.14 -7.01 -8.99
CA PHE A 316 -18.93 -7.25 -9.78
C PHE A 316 -18.52 -8.73 -9.74
N PRO A 317 -19.25 -9.64 -10.43
CA PRO A 317 -18.99 -11.08 -10.37
C PRO A 317 -17.61 -11.49 -10.87
N ASP A 318 -17.05 -10.74 -11.83
CA ASP A 318 -15.73 -10.98 -12.43
C ASP A 318 -14.67 -9.97 -11.95
N GLY A 319 -14.95 -9.26 -10.84
CA GLY A 319 -14.05 -8.22 -10.33
C GLY A 319 -12.76 -8.75 -9.72
N PHE A 320 -12.76 -10.00 -9.26
CA PHE A 320 -11.64 -10.67 -8.60
C PHE A 320 -11.45 -12.12 -9.05
N ASP A 321 -10.22 -12.47 -9.38
CA ASP A 321 -9.75 -13.86 -9.42
C ASP A 321 -9.09 -14.24 -8.10
N ILE A 322 -9.25 -15.49 -7.66
CA ILE A 322 -8.60 -16.00 -6.44
C ILE A 322 -7.56 -17.04 -6.83
N VAL A 323 -6.30 -16.79 -6.44
CA VAL A 323 -5.16 -17.70 -6.64
C VAL A 323 -4.66 -18.16 -5.27
N THR A 324 -4.32 -19.45 -5.15
CA THR A 324 -3.94 -20.04 -3.85
C THR A 324 -2.61 -20.77 -3.89
N GLY A 325 -2.08 -21.09 -2.70
CA GLY A 325 -0.93 -21.99 -2.56
C GLY A 325 0.31 -21.52 -3.31
N GLN A 326 1.04 -22.47 -3.91
CA GLN A 326 2.32 -22.21 -4.57
C GLN A 326 2.18 -21.28 -5.78
N GLU A 327 1.12 -21.42 -6.57
CA GLU A 327 0.86 -20.55 -7.72
C GLU A 327 0.71 -19.09 -7.28
N GLY A 328 0.00 -18.86 -6.17
CA GLY A 328 -0.15 -17.54 -5.57
C GLY A 328 1.19 -16.95 -5.11
N ARG A 329 2.03 -17.75 -4.44
CA ARG A 329 3.37 -17.32 -4.01
C ARG A 329 4.24 -16.91 -5.20
N GLU A 330 4.24 -17.71 -6.26
CA GLU A 330 4.99 -17.42 -7.49
C GLU A 330 4.44 -16.19 -8.23
N LEU A 331 3.12 -16.00 -8.24
CA LEU A 331 2.50 -14.82 -8.81
C LEU A 331 2.92 -13.55 -8.08
N TRP A 332 2.86 -13.55 -6.75
CA TRP A 332 3.33 -12.43 -5.92
C TRP A 332 4.79 -12.11 -6.21
N GLN A 333 5.65 -13.12 -6.11
CA GLN A 333 7.07 -13.02 -6.38
C GLN A 333 7.37 -12.41 -7.76
N ARG A 334 6.65 -12.83 -8.81
CA ARG A 334 6.77 -12.24 -10.16
C ARG A 334 6.32 -10.80 -10.21
N LYS A 335 5.18 -10.46 -9.60
CA LYS A 335 4.63 -9.09 -9.60
C LYS A 335 5.52 -8.11 -8.85
N VAL A 336 6.08 -8.52 -7.71
CA VAL A 336 7.04 -7.71 -6.95
C VAL A 336 8.33 -7.50 -7.76
N ASN A 337 8.87 -8.54 -8.38
CA ASN A 337 10.06 -8.42 -9.22
C ASN A 337 9.83 -7.49 -10.42
N ASP A 338 8.68 -7.63 -11.09
CA ASP A 338 8.26 -6.74 -12.18
C ASP A 338 8.17 -5.28 -11.70
N TRP A 339 7.52 -5.04 -10.55
CA TRP A 339 7.40 -3.71 -9.97
C TRP A 339 8.78 -3.08 -9.71
N HIS A 340 9.71 -3.81 -9.09
CA HIS A 340 11.07 -3.30 -8.87
C HIS A 340 11.87 -3.05 -10.14
N ALA A 341 11.60 -3.82 -11.20
CA ALA A 341 12.23 -3.63 -12.50
C ALA A 341 11.70 -2.36 -13.19
N ARG A 342 10.41 -2.06 -13.06
CA ARG A 342 9.78 -0.84 -13.59
C ARG A 342 10.12 0.42 -12.77
N HIS A 343 10.43 0.27 -11.49
CA HIS A 343 10.80 1.36 -10.58
C HIS A 343 12.25 1.21 -10.07
N PRO A 344 13.27 1.29 -10.95
CA PRO A 344 14.67 1.06 -10.59
C PRO A 344 15.20 2.04 -9.54
N ASP A 345 14.63 3.24 -9.50
CA ASP A 345 14.93 4.43 -8.71
C ASP A 345 14.31 4.45 -7.30
N VAL A 346 13.34 3.59 -7.02
CA VAL A 346 12.75 3.50 -5.67
C VAL A 346 13.53 2.50 -4.82
N GLY A 347 13.94 2.94 -3.62
CA GLY A 347 14.71 2.09 -2.70
C GLY A 347 16.08 1.67 -3.24
N VAL A 348 16.77 2.56 -3.96
CA VAL A 348 18.13 2.31 -4.48
C VAL A 348 19.04 1.80 -3.37
N ASN A 349 19.77 0.72 -3.66
CA ASN A 349 20.64 -0.01 -2.73
C ASN A 349 19.93 -0.65 -1.51
N ARG A 350 18.60 -0.70 -1.51
CA ARG A 350 17.79 -1.30 -0.43
C ARG A 350 16.89 -2.45 -0.90
N LYS A 351 16.83 -2.70 -2.21
CA LYS A 351 16.09 -3.84 -2.77
C LYS A 351 16.71 -5.15 -2.27
N PRO A 352 15.91 -6.08 -1.74
CA PRO A 352 16.42 -7.37 -1.32
C PRO A 352 16.88 -8.20 -2.53
N ASP A 353 17.84 -9.11 -2.31
CA ASP A 353 18.32 -10.04 -3.36
C ASP A 353 17.20 -10.99 -3.86
N SER A 354 16.18 -11.21 -3.02
CA SER A 354 14.99 -11.99 -3.32
C SER A 354 13.74 -11.22 -2.87
N SER A 355 13.35 -10.19 -3.62
CA SER A 355 12.10 -9.43 -3.39
C SER A 355 10.88 -10.35 -3.38
N GLY A 356 9.78 -10.01 -2.70
CA GLY A 356 8.56 -10.82 -2.76
C GLY A 356 8.62 -12.19 -2.06
N ASN A 357 9.71 -12.51 -1.35
CA ASN A 357 9.77 -13.70 -0.51
C ASN A 357 8.86 -13.56 0.72
N LEU A 358 8.04 -14.58 0.97
CA LEU A 358 6.97 -14.58 1.98
C LEU A 358 7.36 -15.33 3.26
N ALA A 359 8.57 -15.09 3.78
CA ALA A 359 9.04 -15.74 4.99
C ALA A 359 8.22 -15.29 6.22
N PHE A 360 7.79 -16.27 7.03
CA PHE A 360 7.08 -16.07 8.29
C PHE A 360 7.64 -16.99 9.39
N PRO A 361 7.84 -16.50 10.63
CA PRO A 361 7.84 -15.08 10.99
C PRO A 361 8.99 -14.38 10.26
N LYS A 362 8.79 -13.11 9.89
CA LYS A 362 9.83 -12.35 9.17
C LYS A 362 10.99 -12.10 10.15
N THR A 363 12.11 -12.78 9.92
CA THR A 363 13.37 -12.56 10.63
C THR A 363 14.25 -11.68 9.74
N PHE A 364 14.66 -10.52 10.24
CA PHE A 364 15.51 -9.56 9.53
C PHE A 364 16.95 -9.61 10.04
#